data_AF-A0A1E7L2X6-F1
#
_entry.id   AF-A0A1E7L2X6-F1
#
_cell.length_a   1.000
_cell.length_b   1.000
_cell.length_c   1.000
_cell.angle_alpha   90.00
_cell.angle_beta   90.00
_cell.angle_gamma   90.00
#
_symmetry.space_group_name_H-M   'P 1'
#
loop_
_entity.id
_entity.type
_entity.pdbx_description
1 polymer ?
#
loop_
_entity_poly.entity_id
_entity_poly.type
_entity_poly.pdbx_seq_one_letter_code
_entity_poly.pdbx_strand_id
1 'polypeptide(L)'
;MRFQHTIEACNNAEDPVWYVVVAGDDAEEHAGTAAQYGREVLKNWIDDPGNWGDDAEPEITDEYGSPYLRVVVHFGDDEERDSQYPVATIGADDLEEPPAEIAAVEAARDAKLHARHLDYLADERLEEALHAARAAGHGANALARMLEGAVSRPVALRMMR
;
A
#
# COMPACT_ATOMS: atom_id res chain seq x y z
N MET A 1 1.38 8.50 -8.54
CA MET A 1 0.47 7.76 -7.63
C MET A 1 0.69 8.28 -6.23
N ARG A 2 -0.24 8.07 -5.30
CA ARG A 2 -0.05 8.46 -3.91
C ARG A 2 0.28 7.24 -3.07
N PHE A 3 1.29 7.34 -2.23
CA PHE A 3 1.77 6.24 -1.41
C PHE A 3 1.85 6.64 0.06
N GLN A 4 1.64 5.68 0.93
CA GLN A 4 1.98 5.76 2.35
C GLN A 4 2.99 4.66 2.67
N HIS A 5 3.78 4.86 3.72
CA HIS A 5 4.77 3.89 4.15
C HIS A 5 4.75 3.65 5.65
N THR A 6 5.20 2.48 6.04
CA THR A 6 5.64 2.16 7.40
C THR A 6 7.08 1.66 7.34
N ILE A 7 7.94 2.18 8.21
CA ILE A 7 9.28 1.64 8.42
C ILE A 7 9.18 0.66 9.58
N GLU A 8 9.64 -0.56 9.32
CA GLU A 8 9.62 -1.66 10.26
C GLU A 8 11.04 -2.13 10.53
N ALA A 9 11.29 -2.53 11.77
CA ALA A 9 12.53 -3.14 12.20
C ALA A 9 12.29 -4.52 12.80
N CYS A 10 13.35 -5.30 12.90
CA CYS A 10 13.36 -6.54 13.65
C CYS A 10 14.64 -6.62 14.49
N ASN A 11 14.62 -7.46 15.53
CA ASN A 11 15.81 -7.71 16.36
C ASN A 11 16.60 -8.95 15.92
N ASN A 12 16.09 -9.69 14.94
CA ASN A 12 16.69 -10.94 14.43
C ASN A 12 16.34 -11.09 12.96
N ALA A 13 17.30 -10.88 12.05
CA ALA A 13 17.04 -10.95 10.62
C ALA A 13 16.77 -12.37 10.10
N GLU A 14 17.29 -13.42 10.78
CA GLU A 14 17.09 -14.82 10.39
C GLU A 14 15.67 -15.34 10.69
N ASP A 15 15.07 -14.89 11.81
CA ASP A 15 13.68 -15.20 12.20
C ASP A 15 12.98 -13.90 12.63
N PRO A 16 12.55 -13.08 11.65
CA PRO A 16 12.21 -11.70 11.92
C PRO A 16 10.79 -11.55 12.45
N VAL A 17 10.70 -11.02 13.66
CA VAL A 17 9.48 -10.43 14.22
C VAL A 17 9.52 -8.93 13.97
N TRP A 18 8.77 -8.49 12.96
CA TRP A 18 8.73 -7.09 12.53
C TRP A 18 7.84 -6.25 13.44
N TYR A 19 8.31 -5.07 13.79
CA TYR A 19 7.56 -4.05 14.51
C TYR A 19 7.72 -2.69 13.85
N VAL A 20 6.66 -1.88 13.90
CA VAL A 20 6.65 -0.54 13.32
C VAL A 20 7.51 0.40 14.16
N VAL A 21 8.44 1.09 13.51
CA VAL A 21 9.29 2.12 14.12
C VAL A 21 8.77 3.50 13.74
N VAL A 22 8.41 3.66 12.46
CA VAL A 22 7.82 4.90 11.94
C VAL A 22 6.63 4.53 11.06
N ALA A 23 5.54 5.29 11.21
CA ALA A 23 4.48 5.30 10.23
C ALA A 23 4.49 6.69 9.60
N GLY A 24 4.50 6.78 8.26
CA GLY A 24 4.34 8.06 7.59
C GLY A 24 3.03 8.70 8.03
N ASP A 25 2.97 10.02 8.15
CA ASP A 25 1.75 10.69 8.63
C ASP A 25 0.71 10.83 7.51
N ASP A 26 1.16 11.15 6.30
CA ASP A 26 0.31 11.48 5.15
C ASP A 26 0.72 10.71 3.89
N ALA A 27 -0.23 10.61 2.95
CA ALA A 27 0.02 10.07 1.63
C ALA A 27 0.74 11.06 0.72
N GLU A 28 1.89 10.64 0.18
CA GLU A 28 2.78 11.45 -0.66
C GLU A 28 2.61 11.12 -2.14
N GLU A 29 2.63 12.14 -3.00
CA GLU A 29 2.62 11.94 -4.45
C GLU A 29 4.01 11.58 -4.96
N HIS A 30 4.12 10.47 -5.69
CA HIS A 30 5.37 10.02 -6.31
C HIS A 30 5.15 9.65 -7.78
N ALA A 31 6.12 10.01 -8.62
CA ALA A 31 6.07 9.81 -10.07
C ALA A 31 6.53 8.41 -10.53
N GLY A 32 7.13 7.63 -9.64
CA GLY A 32 7.68 6.30 -9.89
C GLY A 32 6.81 5.14 -9.40
N THR A 33 7.43 3.98 -9.27
CA THR A 33 6.82 2.75 -8.72
C THR A 33 6.76 2.80 -7.19
N ALA A 34 5.90 1.98 -6.59
CA ALA A 34 5.83 1.82 -5.14
C ALA A 34 7.17 1.32 -4.58
N ALA A 35 7.87 0.46 -5.32
CA ALA A 35 9.20 -0.02 -4.95
C ALA A 35 10.25 1.09 -4.99
N GLN A 36 10.25 1.94 -6.02
CA GLN A 36 11.14 3.12 -6.10
C GLN A 36 10.88 4.08 -4.93
N TYR A 37 9.62 4.40 -4.65
CA TYR A 37 9.26 5.21 -3.48
C TYR A 37 9.76 4.58 -2.18
N GLY A 38 9.54 3.27 -1.98
CA GLY A 38 10.01 2.57 -0.78
C GLY A 38 11.53 2.59 -0.61
N ARG A 39 12.30 2.41 -1.70
CA ARG A 39 13.77 2.53 -1.70
C ARG A 39 14.23 3.93 -1.33
N GLU A 40 13.61 4.96 -1.92
CA GLU A 40 13.94 6.36 -1.61
C GLU A 40 13.65 6.70 -0.14
N VAL A 41 12.50 6.29 0.40
CA VAL A 41 12.13 6.50 1.80
C VAL A 41 13.12 5.79 2.72
N LEU A 42 13.38 4.49 2.51
CA LEU A 42 14.25 3.72 3.38
C LEU A 42 15.69 4.25 3.34
N LYS A 43 16.19 4.61 2.15
CA LYS A 43 17.50 5.21 1.98
C LYS A 43 17.63 6.54 2.70
N ASN A 44 16.66 7.45 2.52
CA ASN A 44 16.67 8.73 3.21
C ASN A 44 16.61 8.58 4.73
N TRP A 45 15.85 7.59 5.22
CA TRP A 45 15.77 7.30 6.65
C TRP A 45 17.10 6.77 7.21
N ILE A 46 17.76 5.87 6.48
CA ILE A 46 19.09 5.34 6.84
C ILE A 46 20.15 6.43 6.82
N ASP A 47 20.10 7.32 5.82
CA ASP A 47 21.10 8.38 5.61
C ASP A 47 20.95 9.55 6.61
N ASP A 48 19.89 9.59 7.42
CA ASP A 48 19.66 10.66 8.42
C ASP A 48 20.21 10.24 9.81
N PRO A 49 21.31 10.88 10.27
CA PRO A 49 21.93 10.57 11.57
C PRO A 49 20.99 10.80 12.76
N GLY A 50 19.96 11.63 12.60
CA GLY A 50 18.97 11.89 13.65
C GLY A 50 18.11 10.67 14.01
N ASN A 51 18.02 9.67 13.12
CA ASN A 51 17.17 8.50 13.31
C ASN A 51 17.80 7.41 14.18
N TRP A 52 19.13 7.44 14.35
CA TRP A 52 19.90 6.36 14.98
C TRP A 52 20.26 6.61 16.45
N GLY A 53 20.07 7.83 16.95
CA GLY A 53 20.48 8.22 18.30
C GLY A 53 21.99 8.48 18.43
N ASP A 54 22.48 8.61 19.67
CA ASP A 54 23.89 8.92 19.98
C ASP A 54 24.85 7.71 19.81
N ASP A 55 24.32 6.53 19.47
CA ASP A 55 25.11 5.32 19.26
C ASP A 55 25.56 5.19 17.79
N ALA A 56 26.59 4.36 17.55
CA ALA A 56 27.12 4.12 16.20
C ALA A 56 26.03 3.66 15.22
N GLU A 57 26.18 3.96 13.93
CA GLU A 57 25.29 3.51 12.85
C GLU A 57 24.92 2.03 13.06
N PRO A 58 23.64 1.71 13.27
CA PRO A 58 23.24 0.35 13.58
C PRO A 58 23.37 -0.55 12.36
N GLU A 59 23.54 -1.83 12.61
CA GLU A 59 23.57 -2.85 11.56
C GLU A 59 22.21 -2.90 10.85
N ILE A 60 22.21 -2.62 9.54
CA ILE A 60 21.00 -2.59 8.71
C ILE A 60 20.72 -3.93 8.02
N THR A 61 21.73 -4.78 7.89
CA THR A 61 21.65 -6.16 7.36
C THR A 61 22.54 -7.08 8.19
N ASP A 62 22.21 -8.37 8.25
CA ASP A 62 23.07 -9.39 8.85
C ASP A 62 24.25 -9.78 7.94
N GLU A 63 25.05 -10.74 8.41
CA GLU A 63 26.19 -11.33 7.69
C GLU A 63 25.85 -12.10 6.41
N TYR A 64 24.58 -12.46 6.22
CA TYR A 64 24.05 -13.17 5.04
C TYR A 64 23.33 -12.24 4.06
N GLY A 65 23.20 -10.96 4.40
CA GLY A 65 22.47 -9.97 3.61
C GLY A 65 20.95 -9.94 3.89
N SER A 66 20.49 -10.52 5.00
CA SER A 66 19.09 -10.42 5.43
C SER A 66 18.86 -9.06 6.11
N PRO A 67 17.77 -8.35 5.82
CA PRO A 67 17.56 -7.00 6.34
C PRO A 67 17.09 -6.99 7.80
N TYR A 68 17.62 -6.06 8.60
CA TYR A 68 17.05 -5.69 9.92
C TYR A 68 15.96 -4.61 9.81
N LEU A 69 15.90 -3.94 8.67
CA LEU A 69 15.02 -2.82 8.39
C LEU A 69 14.34 -2.99 7.05
N ARG A 70 13.07 -2.63 7.00
CA ARG A 70 12.30 -2.60 5.75
C ARG A 70 11.30 -1.46 5.74
N VAL A 71 10.93 -1.03 4.55
CA VAL A 71 9.78 -0.17 4.30
C VAL A 71 8.66 -0.99 3.67
N VAL A 72 7.46 -0.86 4.22
CA VAL A 72 6.23 -1.42 3.66
C VAL A 72 5.42 -0.27 3.06
N VAL A 73 5.08 -0.38 1.79
CA VAL A 73 4.40 0.66 1.01
C VAL A 73 2.97 0.25 0.69
N HIS A 74 2.03 1.17 0.90
CA HIS A 74 0.62 1.04 0.60
C HIS A 74 0.16 2.18 -0.34
N PHE A 75 -0.99 2.00 -1.00
CA PHE A 75 -1.62 3.12 -1.69
C PHE A 75 -2.17 4.11 -0.67
N GLY A 76 -1.98 5.40 -0.93
CA GLY A 76 -2.26 6.44 0.04
C GLY A 76 -3.70 6.96 0.06
N ASP A 77 -4.55 6.51 -0.87
CA ASP A 77 -5.97 6.88 -0.94
C ASP A 77 -6.87 5.93 -0.12
N ASP A 78 -6.26 5.13 0.74
CA ASP A 78 -6.90 4.17 1.63
C ASP A 78 -7.08 4.75 3.04
N GLU A 79 -8.32 4.87 3.51
CA GLU A 79 -8.62 5.39 4.86
C GLU A 79 -8.42 4.31 5.96
N GLU A 80 -8.35 3.01 5.59
CA GLU A 80 -8.17 1.90 6.53
C GLU A 80 -6.80 1.20 6.35
N ARG A 81 -5.74 1.83 6.87
CA ARG A 81 -4.34 1.32 6.87
C ARG A 81 -4.16 -0.16 7.22
N ASP A 82 -4.99 -0.70 8.11
CA ASP A 82 -4.82 -2.04 8.69
C ASP A 82 -5.43 -3.16 7.83
N SER A 83 -6.14 -2.83 6.73
CA SER A 83 -6.93 -3.81 5.97
C SER A 83 -6.31 -4.26 4.64
N GLN A 84 -5.30 -3.54 4.12
CA GLN A 84 -4.83 -3.73 2.76
C GLN A 84 -3.46 -4.41 2.66
N TYR A 85 -3.36 -5.34 1.71
CA TYR A 85 -2.12 -6.00 1.38
C TYR A 85 -1.06 -4.98 0.93
N PRO A 86 0.20 -5.11 1.35
CA PRO A 86 1.25 -4.20 0.95
C PRO A 86 1.44 -4.22 -0.57
N VAL A 87 1.56 -3.02 -1.15
CA VAL A 87 1.87 -2.86 -2.58
C VAL A 87 3.32 -3.24 -2.81
N ALA A 88 4.23 -2.83 -1.93
CA ALA A 88 5.63 -3.21 -1.98
C ALA A 88 6.21 -3.37 -0.57
N THR A 89 7.26 -4.18 -0.44
CA THR A 89 8.06 -4.31 0.78
C THR A 89 9.53 -4.34 0.37
N ILE A 90 10.30 -3.38 0.87
CA ILE A 90 11.68 -3.10 0.46
C ILE A 90 12.54 -3.25 1.69
N GLY A 91 13.41 -4.25 1.73
CA GLY A 91 14.40 -4.39 2.79
C GLY A 91 15.63 -3.53 2.53
N ALA A 92 16.44 -3.32 3.57
CA ALA A 92 17.73 -2.64 3.45
C ALA A 92 18.72 -3.34 2.50
N ASP A 93 18.46 -4.61 2.17
CA ASP A 93 19.19 -5.41 1.18
C ASP A 93 18.80 -5.09 -0.28
N ASP A 94 17.67 -4.41 -0.52
CA ASP A 94 17.15 -4.09 -1.86
C ASP A 94 17.13 -2.56 -2.14
N LEU A 95 18.16 -1.84 -1.68
CA LEU A 95 18.28 -0.38 -1.87
C LEU A 95 18.85 0.03 -3.23
N GLU A 96 19.46 -0.90 -3.97
CA GLU A 96 20.00 -0.61 -5.29
C GLU A 96 18.88 -0.42 -6.32
N GLU A 97 19.10 0.46 -7.28
CA GLU A 97 18.14 0.65 -8.36
C GLU A 97 18.13 -0.57 -9.28
N PRO A 98 16.97 -1.22 -9.49
CA PRO A 98 16.90 -2.41 -10.31
C PRO A 98 17.08 -2.08 -11.80
N PRO A 99 17.50 -3.06 -12.63
CA PRO A 99 17.55 -2.89 -14.08
C PRO A 99 16.21 -2.44 -14.68
N ALA A 100 16.25 -1.72 -15.79
CA ALA A 100 15.07 -1.12 -16.43
C ALA A 100 13.95 -2.13 -16.74
N GLU A 101 14.31 -3.37 -17.07
CA GLU A 101 13.35 -4.44 -17.33
C GLU A 101 12.57 -4.84 -16.07
N ILE A 102 13.23 -4.88 -14.92
CA ILE A 102 12.60 -5.17 -13.63
C ILE A 102 11.73 -4.00 -13.21
N ALA A 103 12.24 -2.76 -13.33
CA ALA A 103 11.46 -1.56 -13.05
C ALA A 103 10.17 -1.46 -13.90
N ALA A 104 10.23 -1.86 -15.18
CA ALA A 104 9.05 -1.90 -16.05
C ALA A 104 8.02 -2.95 -15.59
N VAL A 105 8.48 -4.10 -15.07
CA VAL A 105 7.61 -5.13 -14.51
C VAL A 105 6.97 -4.65 -13.20
N GLU A 106 7.74 -3.98 -12.33
CA GLU A 106 7.23 -3.33 -11.11
C GLU A 106 6.13 -2.33 -11.47
N ALA A 107 6.38 -1.43 -12.44
CA ALA A 107 5.39 -0.45 -12.88
C ALA A 107 4.09 -1.10 -13.42
N ALA A 108 4.21 -2.17 -14.20
CA ALA A 108 3.05 -2.90 -14.71
C ALA A 108 2.26 -3.62 -13.58
N ARG A 109 2.98 -4.16 -12.58
CA ARG A 109 2.37 -4.76 -11.40
C ARG A 109 1.62 -3.71 -10.58
N ASP A 110 2.23 -2.56 -10.33
CA ASP A 110 1.65 -1.48 -9.55
C ASP A 110 0.41 -0.92 -10.24
N ALA A 111 0.44 -0.70 -11.55
CA ALA A 111 -0.74 -0.27 -12.31
C ALA A 111 -1.91 -1.26 -12.19
N LYS A 112 -1.63 -2.57 -12.20
CA LYS A 112 -2.64 -3.62 -12.02
C LYS A 112 -3.20 -3.65 -10.59
N LEU A 113 -2.35 -3.49 -9.59
CA LEU A 113 -2.77 -3.43 -8.19
C LEU A 113 -3.59 -2.17 -7.93
N HIS A 114 -3.16 -1.03 -8.46
CA HIS A 114 -3.86 0.24 -8.35
C HIS A 114 -5.25 0.18 -9.00
N ALA A 115 -5.37 -0.40 -10.20
CA ALA A 115 -6.68 -0.59 -10.84
C ALA A 115 -7.63 -1.43 -9.98
N ARG A 116 -7.14 -2.51 -9.35
CA ARG A 116 -7.94 -3.33 -8.43
C ARG A 116 -8.34 -2.56 -7.17
N HIS A 117 -7.44 -1.74 -6.64
CA HIS A 117 -7.71 -0.89 -5.49
C HIS A 117 -8.81 0.14 -5.82
N LEU A 118 -8.75 0.78 -6.99
CA LEU A 118 -9.81 1.67 -7.46
C LEU A 118 -11.15 0.97 -7.65
N ASP A 119 -11.16 -0.26 -8.17
CA ASP A 119 -12.38 -1.08 -8.28
C ASP A 119 -12.98 -1.36 -6.89
N TYR A 120 -12.14 -1.69 -5.90
CA TYR A 120 -12.57 -1.92 -4.53
C TYR A 120 -13.20 -0.67 -3.90
N LEU A 121 -12.52 0.48 -3.99
CA LEU A 121 -13.05 1.75 -3.49
C LEU A 121 -14.36 2.13 -4.19
N ALA A 122 -14.47 1.89 -5.50
CA ALA A 122 -15.71 2.13 -6.22
C ALA A 122 -16.88 1.26 -5.71
N ASP A 123 -16.61 -0.01 -5.39
CA ASP A 123 -17.59 -0.93 -4.82
C ASP A 123 -18.03 -0.50 -3.40
N GLU A 124 -17.10 -0.04 -2.55
CA GLU A 124 -17.44 0.51 -1.22
C GLU A 124 -18.30 1.77 -1.30
N ARG A 125 -17.92 2.75 -2.13
CA ARG A 125 -18.70 3.98 -2.32
C ARG A 125 -20.09 3.71 -2.88
N LEU A 126 -20.20 2.70 -3.74
CA LEU A 126 -21.47 2.23 -4.23
C LEU A 126 -22.33 1.63 -3.11
N GLU A 127 -21.76 0.82 -2.24
CA GLU A 127 -22.44 0.27 -1.07
C GLU A 127 -22.95 1.38 -0.14
N GLU A 128 -22.10 2.36 0.19
CA GLU A 128 -22.48 3.55 0.97
C GLU A 128 -23.66 4.31 0.34
N ALA A 129 -23.56 4.59 -0.96
CA ALA A 129 -24.61 5.30 -1.70
C ALA A 129 -25.93 4.53 -1.69
N LEU A 130 -25.88 3.20 -1.79
CA LEU A 130 -27.07 2.35 -1.73
C LEU A 130 -27.69 2.31 -0.34
N HIS A 131 -26.88 2.25 0.71
CA HIS A 131 -27.35 2.37 2.09
C HIS A 131 -28.07 3.70 2.32
N ALA A 132 -27.48 4.81 1.87
CA ALA A 132 -28.09 6.13 1.96
C ALA A 132 -29.41 6.21 1.17
N ALA A 133 -29.46 5.67 -0.05
CA ALA A 133 -30.65 5.71 -0.88
C ALA A 133 -31.81 4.84 -0.32
N ARG A 134 -31.49 3.69 0.29
CA ARG A 134 -32.47 2.88 1.03
C ARG A 134 -33.01 3.62 2.25
N ALA A 135 -32.14 4.29 3.01
CA ALA A 135 -32.56 5.11 4.15
C ALA A 135 -33.47 6.28 3.73
N ALA A 136 -33.26 6.82 2.52
CA ALA A 136 -34.12 7.85 1.93
C ALA A 136 -35.44 7.32 1.33
N GLY A 137 -35.69 6.00 1.37
CA GLY A 137 -36.95 5.40 0.92
C GLY A 137 -37.02 5.02 -0.56
N HIS A 138 -35.88 5.00 -1.27
CA HIS A 138 -35.84 4.50 -2.65
C HIS A 138 -35.99 2.97 -2.70
N GLY A 139 -36.91 2.48 -3.55
CA GLY A 139 -37.13 1.04 -3.72
C GLY A 139 -36.00 0.34 -4.49
N ALA A 140 -35.72 -0.92 -4.15
CA ALA A 140 -34.63 -1.73 -4.72
C ALA A 140 -34.62 -1.78 -6.26
N ASN A 141 -35.79 -1.81 -6.90
CA ASN A 141 -35.91 -1.83 -8.37
C ASN A 141 -35.50 -0.50 -9.03
N ALA A 142 -35.69 0.63 -8.35
CA ALA A 142 -35.23 1.94 -8.85
C ALA A 142 -33.71 2.05 -8.76
N LEU A 143 -33.13 1.52 -7.67
CA LEU A 143 -31.69 1.45 -7.46
C LEU A 143 -31.01 0.52 -8.47
N ALA A 144 -31.57 -0.66 -8.71
CA ALA A 144 -31.04 -1.62 -9.68
C ALA A 144 -30.98 -1.06 -11.11
N ARG A 145 -31.98 -0.27 -11.53
CA ARG A 145 -31.99 0.39 -12.85
C ARG A 145 -30.94 1.50 -12.99
N MET A 146 -30.60 2.21 -11.91
CA MET A 146 -29.56 3.24 -11.95
C MET A 146 -28.14 2.64 -12.05
N LEU A 147 -28.00 1.37 -11.68
CA LEU A 147 -26.72 0.69 -11.55
C LEU A 147 -26.39 -0.30 -12.67
N GLU A 148 -27.32 -0.53 -13.60
CA GLU A 148 -27.25 -1.60 -14.60
C GLU A 148 -26.01 -1.54 -15.53
N GLY A 149 -25.30 -0.40 -15.57
CA GLY A 149 -24.04 -0.24 -16.31
C GLY A 149 -22.80 0.15 -15.49
N ALA A 150 -22.94 0.33 -14.16
CA ALA A 150 -21.88 0.90 -13.31
C ALA A 150 -21.23 -0.12 -12.36
N VAL A 151 -21.71 -1.35 -12.32
CA VAL A 151 -21.39 -2.29 -11.24
C VAL A 151 -20.76 -3.57 -11.77
N SER A 152 -19.71 -4.03 -11.10
CA SER A 152 -19.07 -5.31 -11.39
C SER A 152 -20.07 -6.47 -11.18
N ARG A 153 -19.97 -7.54 -11.99
CA ARG A 153 -20.85 -8.73 -11.89
C ARG A 153 -20.99 -9.31 -10.47
N PRO A 154 -19.91 -9.39 -9.65
CA PRO A 154 -20.00 -9.89 -8.28
C PRO A 154 -20.92 -9.09 -7.36
N VAL A 155 -20.89 -7.76 -7.44
CA VAL A 155 -21.74 -6.88 -6.61
C VAL A 155 -23.20 -6.97 -7.05
N ALA A 156 -23.45 -6.94 -8.37
CA ALA A 156 -24.82 -7.09 -8.91
C ALA A 156 -25.52 -8.38 -8.42
N LEU A 157 -24.78 -9.48 -8.27
CA LEU A 157 -25.32 -10.75 -7.76
C LEU A 157 -25.63 -10.74 -6.25
N ARG A 158 -24.86 -10.00 -5.44
CA ARG A 158 -25.18 -9.79 -4.01
C ARG A 158 -26.45 -8.94 -3.82
N MET A 159 -26.76 -8.07 -4.78
CA MET A 159 -27.93 -7.18 -4.74
C MET A 159 -29.27 -7.86 -5.06
N MET A 160 -29.25 -9.07 -5.63
CA MET A 160 -30.47 -9.82 -6.01
C MET A 160 -30.97 -10.80 -4.92
N ARG A 161 -30.29 -10.87 -3.77
CA ARG A 161 -30.70 -11.65 -2.59
C ARG A 161 -31.27 -10.73 -1.52
#